data_AF-A0AAV0BIT1-F1
#
_entry.id   AF-A0AAV0BIT1-F1
#
_cell.length_a   1.000
_cell.length_b   1.000
_cell.length_c   1.000
_cell.angle_alpha   90.00
_cell.angle_beta   90.00
_cell.angle_gamma   90.00
#
_symmetry.space_group_name_H-M   'P 1'
#
loop_
_entity.id
_entity.type
_entity.pdbx_description
1 polymer ?
#
loop_
_entity_poly.entity_id
_entity_poly.type
_entity_poly.pdbx_seq_one_letter_code
_entity_poly.pdbx_strand_id
1 'polypeptide(L)'
;MRTLKKINREEFLSAKTVISGINVQHHCAGAKCLIKRTLPRRLERQETDMMLKEVHHNYNCNLYVINSASLREQDEHHAPARIPLPPIQPLDVLNAVHNGLSEWKKSKNSKGKNKAPESMSSIDPSLA
;
A
#
# COMPACT_ATOMS: atom_id res chain seq x y z
N MET A 1 5.20 -9.99 11.85
CA MET A 1 5.93 -9.33 10.74
C MET A 1 7.38 -9.15 11.16
N ARG A 2 8.35 -9.60 10.35
CA ARG A 2 9.77 -9.56 10.71
C ARG A 2 10.36 -8.16 10.49
N THR A 3 11.18 -7.72 11.43
CA THR A 3 11.88 -6.43 11.37
C THR A 3 13.32 -6.63 10.91
N LEU A 4 13.81 -5.70 10.10
CA LEU A 4 15.18 -5.63 9.61
C LEU A 4 15.84 -4.35 10.15
N LYS A 5 17.15 -4.41 10.40
CA LYS A 5 17.96 -3.24 10.76
C LYS A 5 18.88 -2.91 9.60
N LYS A 6 18.73 -1.72 9.01
CA LYS A 6 19.66 -1.25 7.99
C LYS A 6 21.03 -1.01 8.63
N ILE A 7 22.05 -1.63 8.06
CA ILE A 7 23.46 -1.33 8.34
C ILE A 7 23.97 -0.39 7.25
N ASN A 8 24.80 0.58 7.62
CA ASN A 8 25.41 1.52 6.68
C ASN A 8 26.61 0.84 6.00
N ARG A 9 26.31 -0.16 5.16
CA ARG A 9 27.29 -0.87 4.33
C ARG A 9 26.85 -0.76 2.88
N GLU A 10 27.78 -0.37 2.02
CA GLU A 10 27.59 -0.29 0.59
C GLU A 10 28.56 -1.26 -0.08
N GLU A 11 28.06 -2.02 -1.05
CA GLU A 11 28.85 -2.99 -1.79
C GLU A 11 28.55 -2.86 -3.27
N PHE A 12 29.58 -3.04 -4.10
CA PHE A 12 29.43 -3.10 -5.56
C PHE A 12 29.31 -4.56 -5.97
N LEU A 13 28.15 -4.92 -6.51
CA LEU A 13 27.85 -6.28 -6.96
C LEU A 13 27.56 -6.27 -8.45
N SER A 14 27.88 -7.36 -9.14
CA SER A 14 27.45 -7.54 -10.52
C SER A 14 25.94 -7.74 -10.55
N ALA A 15 25.23 -7.07 -11.46
CA ALA A 15 23.79 -7.30 -11.62
C ALA A 15 23.46 -8.78 -11.91
N LYS A 16 24.40 -9.52 -12.53
CA LYS A 16 24.24 -10.96 -12.82
C LYS A 16 24.25 -11.84 -11.57
N THR A 17 24.74 -11.35 -10.43
CA THR A 17 24.77 -12.10 -9.17
C THR A 17 23.56 -11.81 -8.28
N VAL A 18 22.69 -10.87 -8.67
CA VAL A 18 21.48 -10.53 -7.92
C VAL A 18 20.36 -11.51 -8.30
N ILE A 19 19.88 -12.28 -7.30
CA ILE A 19 18.84 -13.30 -7.50
C ILE A 19 17.44 -12.68 -7.40
N SER A 20 17.23 -11.77 -6.46
CA SER A 20 15.94 -11.18 -6.12
C SER A 20 16.11 -9.87 -5.36
N GLY A 21 15.11 -9.00 -5.43
CA GLY A 21 15.00 -7.77 -4.65
C GLY A 21 13.86 -7.85 -3.64
N ILE A 22 14.20 -7.79 -2.35
CA ILE A 22 13.20 -7.72 -1.27
C ILE A 22 12.78 -6.27 -1.04
N ASN A 23 11.48 -6.02 -1.18
CA ASN A 23 10.86 -4.74 -0.84
C ASN A 23 10.71 -4.61 0.68
N VAL A 24 11.32 -3.57 1.22
CA VAL A 24 11.24 -3.22 2.64
C VAL A 24 10.68 -1.81 2.80
N GLN A 25 9.87 -1.61 3.84
CA GLN A 25 9.30 -0.32 4.19
C GLN A 25 9.80 0.12 5.57
N HIS A 26 9.84 1.42 5.80
CA HIS A 26 10.24 1.96 7.10
C HIS A 26 9.24 1.53 8.19
N HIS A 27 9.73 1.00 9.31
CA HIS A 27 8.88 0.59 10.43
C HIS A 27 8.43 1.82 11.24
N CYS A 28 7.53 2.62 10.66
CA CYS A 28 7.16 3.93 11.20
C CYS A 28 6.64 3.88 12.64
N ALA A 29 5.87 2.84 12.98
CA ALA A 29 5.37 2.63 14.33
C ALA A 29 6.51 2.36 15.33
N GLY A 30 7.38 1.39 15.04
CA GLY A 30 8.54 1.08 15.88
C GLY A 30 9.57 2.21 15.96
N ALA A 31 9.73 2.97 14.88
CA ALA A 31 10.61 4.14 14.81
C ALA A 31 10.02 5.41 15.44
N LYS A 32 8.76 5.36 15.88
CA LYS A 32 8.00 6.49 16.42
C LYS A 32 8.00 7.71 15.49
N CYS A 33 7.79 7.47 14.20
CA CYS A 33 7.64 8.54 13.21
C CYS A 33 6.47 9.45 13.57
N LEU A 34 6.63 10.75 13.31
CA LEU A 34 5.62 11.75 13.64
C LEU A 34 4.69 11.98 12.46
N ILE A 35 3.42 12.24 12.73
CA ILE A 35 2.49 12.74 11.72
C ILE A 35 2.39 14.25 11.91
N LYS A 36 2.77 15.04 10.91
CA LYS A 36 2.63 16.49 10.93
C LYS A 36 1.69 16.96 9.83
N ARG A 37 1.17 18.18 9.97
CA ARG A 37 0.34 18.84 8.96
C ARG A 37 1.20 19.84 8.20
N THR A 38 1.70 19.45 7.04
CA THR A 38 2.80 20.16 6.36
C THR A 38 2.54 20.48 4.90
N LEU A 39 1.61 19.78 4.25
CA LEU A 39 1.27 20.04 2.84
C LEU A 39 -0.14 20.62 2.71
N PRO A 40 -0.34 21.75 2.02
CA PRO A 40 -1.68 22.24 1.73
C PRO A 40 -2.41 21.26 0.82
N ARG A 41 -3.64 20.90 1.18
CA ARG A 41 -4.50 20.08 0.32
C ARG A 41 -4.80 20.89 -0.93
N ARG A 42 -4.56 20.30 -2.10
CA ARG A 42 -5.01 20.85 -3.37
C ARG A 42 -6.40 20.32 -3.70
N LEU A 43 -7.33 21.23 -4.00
CA LEU A 43 -8.62 20.92 -4.60
C LEU A 43 -8.65 21.64 -5.95
N GLU A 44 -8.90 20.90 -7.04
CA GLU A 44 -8.93 21.49 -8.40
C GLU A 44 -7.66 22.26 -8.77
N ARG A 45 -6.49 21.79 -8.29
CA ARG A 45 -5.16 22.41 -8.43
C ARG A 45 -4.96 23.72 -7.64
N GLN A 46 -5.97 24.24 -6.94
CA GLN A 46 -5.82 25.36 -6.02
C GLN A 46 -5.45 24.87 -4.62
N GLU A 47 -4.49 25.54 -3.99
CA GLU A 47 -4.13 25.26 -2.60
C GLU A 47 -5.24 25.74 -1.66
N THR A 48 -5.53 24.91 -0.66
CA THR A 48 -6.53 25.21 0.38
C THR A 48 -5.83 25.37 1.72
N ASP A 49 -6.47 26.05 2.66
CA ASP A 49 -5.98 26.20 4.05
C ASP A 49 -6.00 24.88 4.84
N MET A 50 -6.59 23.82 4.28
CA MET A 50 -6.61 22.51 4.90
C MET A 50 -5.28 21.79 4.67
N MET A 51 -4.50 21.64 5.73
CA MET A 51 -3.24 20.92 5.69
C MET A 51 -3.43 19.40 5.78
N LEU A 52 -2.83 18.68 4.84
CA LEU A 52 -2.73 17.23 4.81
C LEU A 52 -1.74 16.72 5.87
N LYS A 53 -2.08 15.57 6.44
CA LYS A 53 -1.23 14.84 7.38
C LYS A 53 -0.17 14.06 6.60
N GLU A 54 1.10 14.29 6.92
CA GLU A 54 2.25 13.61 6.33
C GLU A 54 3.11 12.95 7.41
N VAL A 55 3.63 11.76 7.08
CA VAL A 55 4.55 11.02 7.96
C VAL A 55 5.94 11.62 7.84
N HIS A 56 6.45 12.13 8.95
CA HIS A 56 7.84 12.54 9.12
C HIS A 56 8.63 11.37 9.68
N HIS A 57 9.47 10.78 8.83
CA HIS A 57 10.27 9.63 9.22
C HIS A 57 11.38 10.04 10.20
N ASN A 58 11.54 9.26 11.27
CA ASN A 58 12.71 9.34 12.13
C ASN A 58 13.87 8.60 11.46
N TYR A 59 14.63 9.31 10.63
CA TYR A 59 15.74 8.73 9.87
C TYR A 59 16.90 8.23 10.74
N ASN A 60 16.95 8.60 12.03
CA ASN A 60 17.93 8.05 12.98
C ASN A 60 17.59 6.60 13.39
N CYS A 61 16.38 6.12 13.05
CA CYS A 61 15.93 4.79 13.35
C CYS A 61 15.92 3.91 12.09
N ASN A 62 16.93 3.05 11.99
CA ASN A 62 17.16 2.13 10.87
C ASN A 62 16.28 0.87 10.91
N LEU A 63 15.05 0.95 11.41
CA LEU A 63 14.12 -0.18 11.50
C LEU A 63 13.22 -0.24 10.27
N TYR A 64 13.16 -1.42 9.65
CA TYR A 64 12.38 -1.68 8.45
C TYR A 64 11.55 -2.96 8.63
N VAL A 65 10.47 -3.08 7.86
CA VAL A 65 9.64 -4.28 7.78
C VAL A 65 9.59 -4.77 6.34
N ILE A 66 9.57 -6.09 6.15
CA ILE A 66 9.43 -6.70 4.83
C ILE A 66 7.98 -6.50 4.35
N ASN A 67 7.81 -6.05 3.10
CA ASN A 67 6.50 -6.08 2.45
C ASN A 67 6.17 -7.52 2.04
N SER A 68 5.58 -8.28 2.95
CA SER A 68 5.20 -9.66 2.69
C SER A 68 4.07 -9.82 1.68
N ALA A 69 3.34 -8.76 1.36
CA ALA A 69 2.31 -8.76 0.33
C ALA A 69 2.83 -8.21 -1.00
N SER A 70 4.15 -8.28 -1.23
CA SER A 70 4.74 -7.90 -2.51
C SER A 70 4.15 -8.77 -3.63
N LEU A 71 3.72 -8.14 -4.72
CA LEU A 71 3.23 -8.84 -5.91
C LEU A 71 4.38 -9.37 -6.79
N ARG A 72 5.63 -9.01 -6.46
CA ARG A 72 6.83 -9.50 -7.13
C ARG A 72 7.62 -10.38 -6.17
N GLU A 73 8.15 -11.49 -6.70
CA GLU A 73 9.07 -12.38 -5.98
C GLU A 73 8.49 -12.81 -4.62
N GLN A 74 7.24 -13.28 -4.63
CA GLN A 74 6.45 -13.57 -3.44
C GLN A 74 7.16 -14.53 -2.48
N ASP A 75 7.69 -15.63 -3.02
CA ASP A 75 8.40 -16.64 -2.23
C ASP A 75 9.65 -16.06 -1.54
N GLU A 76 10.37 -15.19 -2.24
CA GLU A 76 11.56 -14.50 -1.73
C GLU A 76 11.24 -13.44 -0.66
N HIS A 77 9.99 -12.95 -0.61
CA HIS A 77 9.52 -12.11 0.50
C HIS A 77 9.02 -12.96 1.66
N HIS A 78 8.34 -14.07 1.38
CA HIS A 78 7.73 -14.94 2.38
C HIS A 78 8.76 -15.72 3.19
N ALA A 79 9.75 -16.32 2.53
CA ALA A 79 10.79 -17.11 3.17
C ALA A 79 11.54 -16.35 4.29
N PRO A 80 12.08 -15.14 4.06
CA PRO A 80 12.71 -14.36 5.11
C PRO A 80 11.69 -13.76 6.08
N ALA A 81 10.46 -13.44 5.66
CA ALA A 81 9.44 -12.93 6.55
C ALA A 81 8.96 -13.96 7.59
N ARG A 82 9.17 -15.26 7.33
CA ARG A 82 8.73 -16.39 8.17
C ARG A 82 7.24 -16.29 8.53
N ILE A 83 6.44 -15.84 7.57
CA ILE A 83 4.99 -15.76 7.77
C ILE A 83 4.43 -17.15 7.48
N PRO A 84 3.66 -17.74 8.42
CA PRO A 84 2.97 -18.99 8.15
C PRO A 84 1.95 -18.74 7.04
N LEU A 85 2.15 -19.38 5.90
CA LEU A 85 1.21 -19.39 4.79
C LEU A 85 0.54 -20.76 4.76
N PRO A 86 -0.65 -20.90 5.37
CA PRO A 86 -1.37 -22.15 5.28
C PRO A 86 -1.71 -22.42 3.80
N PRO A 87 -1.69 -23.69 3.36
CA PRO A 87 -2.13 -24.04 2.01
C PRO A 87 -3.58 -23.60 1.82
N ILE A 88 -3.81 -22.71 0.86
CA ILE A 88 -5.16 -22.26 0.52
C ILE A 88 -5.84 -23.39 -0.25
N GLN A 89 -6.94 -23.92 0.29
CA GLN A 89 -7.71 -24.95 -0.42
C GLN A 89 -8.53 -24.32 -1.55
N PRO A 90 -8.82 -25.06 -2.64
CA PRO A 90 -9.65 -24.53 -3.73
C PRO A 90 -11.01 -23.99 -3.25
N LEU A 91 -11.59 -24.64 -2.24
CA LEU A 91 -12.86 -24.21 -1.64
C LEU A 91 -12.73 -22.87 -0.90
N ASP A 92 -11.58 -22.61 -0.26
CA ASP A 92 -11.33 -21.33 0.42
C ASP A 92 -11.29 -20.17 -0.58
N VAL A 93 -10.71 -20.40 -1.76
CA VAL A 93 -10.69 -19.41 -2.85
C VAL A 93 -12.12 -19.14 -3.35
N LEU A 94 -12.90 -20.20 -3.60
CA LEU A 94 -14.29 -20.08 -4.06
C LEU A 94 -15.14 -19.31 -3.04
N ASN A 95 -15.01 -19.65 -1.75
CA ASN A 95 -15.71 -18.97 -0.67
C ASN A 95 -15.29 -17.50 -0.59
N ALA A 96 -13.99 -17.20 -0.68
CA ALA A 96 -13.47 -15.84 -0.64
C ALA A 96 -14.04 -14.99 -1.79
N VAL A 97 -14.06 -15.52 -3.02
CA VAL A 97 -14.63 -14.83 -4.19
C VAL A 97 -16.13 -14.60 -4.01
N HIS A 98 -16.87 -15.61 -3.57
CA HIS A 98 -18.31 -15.50 -3.36
C HIS A 98 -18.66 -14.48 -2.27
N ASN A 99 -17.95 -14.52 -1.15
CA ASN A 99 -18.12 -13.58 -0.03
C ASN A 99 -17.76 -12.16 -0.45
N GLY A 100 -16.63 -11.97 -1.12
CA GLY A 100 -16.20 -10.66 -1.64
C GLY A 100 -17.23 -10.05 -2.59
N LEU A 101 -17.80 -10.86 -3.50
CA LEU A 101 -18.84 -10.41 -4.42
C LEU A 101 -20.14 -10.03 -3.69
N SER A 102 -20.54 -10.81 -2.68
CA SER A 102 -21.72 -10.53 -1.86
C SER A 102 -21.58 -9.20 -1.11
N GLU A 103 -20.45 -8.97 -0.45
CA GLU A 103 -20.16 -7.71 0.24
C GLU A 103 -20.09 -6.52 -0.73
N TRP A 104 -19.49 -6.71 -1.90
CA TRP A 104 -19.48 -5.68 -2.96
C TRP A 104 -20.89 -5.30 -3.43
N LYS A 105 -21.80 -6.28 -3.53
CA LYS A 105 -23.20 -6.00 -3.88
C LYS A 105 -23.94 -5.27 -2.75
N LYS A 106 -23.69 -5.64 -1.49
CA LYS A 106 -24.29 -4.95 -0.33
C LYS A 106 -23.86 -3.49 -0.23
N SER A 107 -22.59 -3.18 -0.51
CA SER A 107 -22.10 -1.79 -0.49
C SER A 107 -22.72 -0.90 -1.56
N LYS A 108 -23.20 -1.47 -2.67
CA LYS A 108 -24.02 -0.75 -3.66
C LYS A 108 -25.42 -0.41 -3.15
N ASN A 109 -25.97 -1.27 -2.29
CA ASN A 109 -27.33 -1.11 -1.73
C ASN A 109 -27.36 -0.27 -0.46
N SER A 110 -26.22 -0.08 0.21
CA SER A 110 -26.08 0.77 1.40
C SER A 110 -25.73 2.23 1.08
N LYS A 111 -25.78 2.65 -0.19
CA LYS A 111 -25.80 4.08 -0.50
C LYS A 111 -27.11 4.65 0.04
N GLY A 112 -27.01 5.28 1.21
CA GLY A 112 -27.97 6.27 1.65
C GLY A 112 -28.26 7.26 0.52
N LYS A 113 -29.45 7.87 0.59
CA LYS A 113 -30.03 8.88 -0.29
C LYS A 113 -29.16 10.15 -0.46
N ASN A 114 -27.90 10.01 -0.85
CA ASN A 114 -27.10 11.11 -1.35
C ASN A 114 -27.16 11.01 -2.86
N LYS A 115 -27.77 12.04 -3.48
CA LYS A 115 -27.86 12.23 -4.92
C LYS A 115 -26.54 11.77 -5.56
N ALA A 116 -26.65 10.95 -6.61
CA ALA A 116 -25.52 10.72 -7.48
C ALA A 116 -24.96 12.10 -7.88
N PRO A 117 -23.62 12.30 -7.91
CA PRO A 117 -23.10 13.38 -8.71
C PRO A 117 -23.67 13.17 -10.12
N GLU A 118 -24.30 14.21 -10.66
CA GLU A 118 -24.88 14.22 -11.99
C GLU A 118 -23.90 13.60 -12.99
N SER A 119 -24.44 12.87 -13.97
CA SER A 119 -23.67 12.22 -15.01
C SER A 119 -22.61 13.18 -15.56
N MET A 120 -21.33 12.77 -15.51
CA MET A 120 -20.28 13.39 -16.32
C MET A 120 -20.57 13.10 -17.80
N SER A 121 -21.54 13.79 -18.38
CA SER A 121 -21.71 13.95 -19.81
C SER A 121 -21.12 15.31 -20.20
N SER A 122 -19.81 15.40 -20.14
CA SER A 122 -19.06 16.42 -20.88
C SER A 122 -17.74 15.78 -21.29
N ILE A 123 -17.82 14.88 -22.27
CA ILE A 123 -16.67 14.61 -23.12
C ILE A 123 -16.40 15.93 -23.84
N ASP A 124 -15.19 16.44 -23.69
CA ASP A 124 -14.69 17.60 -24.42
C ASP A 124 -14.85 17.34 -25.94
N PRO A 125 -15.63 18.17 -26.67
CA PRO A 125 -15.82 17.99 -28.11
C PRO A 125 -14.52 18.06 -28.93
N SER A 126 -13.41 18.54 -28.35
CA SER A 126 -12.11 18.58 -29.02
C SER A 126 -11.34 17.25 -29.04
N LEU A 127 -11.89 16.20 -28.41
CA LEU A 127 -11.30 14.85 -28.38
C LEU A 127 -12.11 13.80 -29.18
N ALA A 128 -13.02 14.24 -30.06
CA ALA A 128 -13.74 13.38 -31.02
C ALA A 128 -13.12 13.48 -32.42
#